data_AF-A0A8H2WQ16-F1
#
_entry.id   AF-A0A8H2WQ16-F1
#
_cell.length_a   1.000
_cell.length_b   1.000
_cell.length_c   1.000
_cell.angle_alpha   90.00
_cell.angle_beta   90.00
_cell.angle_gamma   90.00
#
_symmetry.space_group_name_H-M   'P 1'
#
loop_
_entity.id
_entity.type
_entity.pdbx_description
1 polymer ?
#
loop_
_entity_poly.entity_id
_entity_poly.type
_entity_poly.pdbx_seq_one_letter_code
_entity_poly.pdbx_strand_id
1 'polypeptide(L)'
;MPLRFDLTTISHFANPSIASGCIKLLKVAVSRATDSDSESPLGYEYGMLCISIIISCLDLCLLERLDELEETLVIGDKTPELPTCMTFSTIAAREIFNQLVTLSGIEDYEWSGSANHRRCTPLLAPQDALDLMNMLWDDRWFLLMDFGLSSIFFALFQYISHEYHSRKNPNGTTLYNQLYELIIRSLVAANKRDQSVALRILAECGEYTDWTPTSKHTDVLDSQLIMTAFIRQISQGLDSKALNLEPESPLKMLQFVALATDPGSQDLLPKVIECTINIGWSWLLDQDDQIELSPDLLFDALGMLIKPVHTPPYQLLPSVQAQIIDTLRSTDFLDLTAQLILRLDPTKPDITIVTFDCMLYFYQSLEDAVSRFALGQKFWDYVPVWRKFKNHLYTNHYGMTSVINSERDDHFRLCMKHWFLFARLVGLEPAIRNSADDEFVVNVRKQSTVMLDVKRWTGGLGAVLFPVLGCVDAIWVSLISEGSRRRKSLQNLAQIILHFYARISLAL
;
A
#
# COMPACT_ATOMS: atom_id res chain seq x y z
N MET A 1 -17.59 -21.56 27.21
CA MET A 1 -17.31 -22.26 28.48
C MET A 1 -15.83 -22.06 28.77
N PRO A 2 -15.43 -21.28 29.79
CA PRO A 2 -14.02 -21.00 30.02
C PRO A 2 -13.33 -22.25 30.58
N LEU A 3 -12.47 -22.88 29.78
CA LEU A 3 -11.62 -23.98 30.21
C LEU A 3 -10.50 -23.39 31.08
N ARG A 4 -10.63 -23.51 32.41
CA ARG A 4 -9.51 -23.30 33.32
C ARG A 4 -8.59 -24.52 33.22
N PHE A 5 -7.54 -24.42 32.43
CA PHE A 5 -6.49 -25.44 32.38
C PHE A 5 -5.52 -25.22 33.55
N ASP A 6 -5.06 -26.30 34.18
CA ASP A 6 -3.96 -26.20 35.15
C ASP A 6 -2.62 -25.93 34.43
N LEU A 7 -1.67 -25.34 35.15
CA LEU A 7 -0.36 -24.91 34.65
C LEU A 7 0.38 -26.05 33.94
N THR A 8 0.27 -27.26 34.50
CA THR A 8 0.86 -28.49 33.96
C THR A 8 0.25 -28.86 32.62
N THR A 9 -1.07 -28.74 32.46
CA THR A 9 -1.77 -29.03 31.22
C THR A 9 -1.39 -28.01 30.14
N ILE A 10 -1.29 -26.73 30.49
CA ILE A 10 -0.89 -25.68 29.54
C ILE A 10 0.56 -25.88 29.08
N SER A 11 1.47 -26.27 29.98
CA SER A 11 2.86 -26.57 29.61
C SER A 11 2.96 -27.72 28.59
N HIS A 12 2.05 -28.69 28.63
CA HIS A 12 2.01 -29.77 27.64
C HIS A 12 1.60 -29.29 26.24
N PHE A 13 0.90 -28.16 26.13
CA PHE A 13 0.57 -27.53 24.84
C PHE A 13 1.75 -26.78 24.21
N ALA A 14 2.79 -26.45 24.97
CA ALA A 14 4.05 -25.88 24.46
C ALA A 14 4.93 -26.96 23.78
N ASN A 15 4.33 -27.76 22.90
CA ASN A 15 5.02 -28.84 22.19
C ASN A 15 4.82 -28.70 20.67
N PRO A 16 5.87 -28.38 19.89
CA PRO A 16 5.79 -28.24 18.44
C PRO A 16 5.19 -29.45 17.70
N SER A 17 5.26 -30.64 18.30
CA SER A 17 4.65 -31.86 17.74
C SER A 17 3.12 -31.78 17.65
N ILE A 18 2.48 -30.99 18.51
CA ILE A 18 1.02 -30.74 18.47
C ILE A 18 0.67 -29.92 17.23
N ALA A 19 1.41 -28.83 16.97
CA ALA A 19 1.25 -28.04 15.75
C ALA A 19 1.49 -28.90 14.50
N SER A 20 2.57 -29.69 14.47
CA SER A 20 2.86 -30.65 13.39
C SER A 20 1.72 -31.65 13.16
N GLY A 21 1.14 -32.19 14.24
CA GLY A 21 -0.02 -33.08 14.17
C GLY A 21 -1.24 -32.40 13.55
N CYS A 22 -1.54 -31.17 13.96
CA CYS A 22 -2.64 -30.38 13.39
C CYS A 22 -2.43 -30.05 11.92
N ILE A 23 -1.21 -29.68 11.51
CA ILE A 23 -0.85 -29.41 10.12
C ILE A 23 -1.05 -30.66 9.25
N LYS A 24 -0.61 -31.82 9.73
CA LYS A 24 -0.82 -33.11 9.03
C LYS A 24 -2.29 -33.46 8.90
N LEU A 25 -3.08 -33.22 9.95
CA LEU A 25 -4.52 -33.44 9.92
C LEU A 25 -5.24 -32.51 8.93
N LEU A 26 -4.89 -31.22 8.93
CA LEU A 26 -5.38 -30.26 7.94
C LEU A 26 -5.02 -30.69 6.52
N LYS A 27 -3.76 -31.08 6.28
CA LYS A 27 -3.31 -31.56 4.96
C LYS A 27 -4.11 -32.76 4.47
N VAL A 28 -4.41 -33.73 5.36
CA VAL A 28 -5.26 -34.87 5.02
C VAL A 28 -6.69 -34.42 4.70
N ALA A 29 -7.24 -33.47 5.47
CA ALA A 29 -8.58 -32.92 5.20
C ALA A 29 -8.64 -32.21 3.84
N VAL A 30 -7.67 -31.34 3.55
CA VAL A 30 -7.51 -30.64 2.26
C VAL A 30 -7.44 -31.64 1.11
N SER A 31 -6.61 -32.68 1.23
CA SER A 31 -6.44 -33.69 0.17
C SER A 31 -7.70 -34.52 -0.13
N ARG A 32 -8.64 -34.58 0.82
CA ARG A 32 -9.94 -35.26 0.63
C ARG A 32 -11.01 -34.31 0.09
N ALA A 33 -10.93 -33.04 0.45
CA ALA A 33 -11.84 -32.01 -0.01
C ALA A 33 -11.67 -31.75 -1.52
N THR A 34 -10.45 -31.86 -2.06
CA THR A 34 -10.17 -31.65 -3.50
C THR A 34 -10.90 -32.59 -4.46
N ASP A 35 -11.48 -33.70 -3.97
CA ASP A 35 -12.28 -34.64 -4.77
C ASP A 35 -13.77 -34.25 -4.84
N SER A 36 -14.19 -33.20 -4.12
CA SER A 36 -15.54 -32.64 -4.12
C SER A 36 -15.48 -31.12 -4.38
N ASP A 37 -16.50 -30.51 -4.97
CA ASP A 37 -16.64 -29.05 -5.08
C ASP A 37 -16.88 -28.39 -3.69
N SER A 38 -16.22 -28.87 -2.64
CA SER A 38 -16.54 -28.58 -1.24
C SER A 38 -15.93 -27.28 -0.74
N GLU A 39 -16.57 -26.77 0.31
CA GLU A 39 -16.21 -25.62 1.15
C GLU A 39 -14.74 -25.58 1.54
N SER A 40 -14.25 -24.37 1.83
CA SER A 40 -12.85 -24.13 2.14
C SER A 40 -12.39 -24.95 3.37
N PRO A 41 -11.21 -25.59 3.26
CA PRO A 41 -10.71 -26.51 4.28
C PRO A 41 -10.38 -25.82 5.61
N LEU A 42 -10.02 -24.53 5.60
CA LEU A 42 -9.82 -23.73 6.81
C LEU A 42 -11.14 -23.14 7.32
N GLY A 43 -12.10 -22.86 6.44
CA GLY A 43 -13.38 -22.23 6.79
C GLY A 43 -14.37 -23.12 7.55
N TYR A 44 -14.21 -24.45 7.51
CA TYR A 44 -15.05 -25.37 8.28
C TYR A 44 -14.59 -25.47 9.76
N GLU A 45 -15.51 -25.82 10.67
CA GLU A 45 -15.27 -25.87 12.13
C GLU A 45 -14.02 -26.66 12.53
N TYR A 46 -13.73 -27.75 11.82
CA TYR A 46 -12.54 -28.55 12.06
C TYR A 46 -11.24 -27.81 11.69
N GLY A 47 -11.22 -27.15 10.53
CA GLY A 47 -10.07 -26.38 10.07
C GLY A 47 -9.77 -25.22 11.01
N MET A 48 -10.83 -24.51 11.39
CA MET A 48 -10.82 -23.47 12.42
C MET A 48 -10.20 -23.94 13.74
N LEU A 49 -10.61 -25.10 14.22
CA LEU A 49 -10.08 -25.68 15.46
C LEU A 49 -8.59 -26.02 15.34
N CYS A 50 -8.18 -26.65 14.24
CA CYS A 50 -6.78 -26.98 14.00
C CYS A 50 -5.90 -25.73 13.95
N ILE A 51 -6.32 -24.68 13.24
CA ILE A 51 -5.59 -23.40 13.21
C ILE A 51 -5.51 -22.78 14.60
N SER A 52 -6.61 -22.77 15.35
CA SER A 52 -6.62 -22.23 16.72
C SER A 52 -5.65 -22.97 17.65
N ILE A 53 -5.55 -24.31 17.51
CA ILE A 53 -4.58 -25.13 18.26
C ILE A 53 -3.16 -24.83 17.80
N ILE A 54 -2.91 -24.69 16.50
CA ILE A 54 -1.60 -24.32 15.96
C ILE A 54 -1.15 -22.98 16.55
N ILE A 55 -1.99 -21.94 16.49
CA ILE A 55 -1.70 -20.61 17.03
C ILE A 55 -1.38 -20.70 18.52
N SER A 56 -2.26 -21.33 19.31
CA SER A 56 -2.07 -21.47 20.76
C SER A 56 -0.78 -22.23 21.10
N CYS A 57 -0.47 -23.28 20.34
CA CYS A 57 0.76 -24.06 20.51
C CYS A 57 2.00 -23.22 20.21
N LEU A 58 1.99 -22.47 19.12
CA LEU A 58 3.09 -21.60 18.72
C LEU A 58 3.29 -20.46 19.73
N ASP A 59 2.21 -19.83 20.19
CA ASP A 59 2.24 -18.79 21.22
C ASP A 59 2.90 -19.33 22.50
N LEU A 60 2.47 -20.49 22.99
CA LEU A 60 3.02 -21.10 24.19
C LEU A 60 4.48 -21.50 24.02
N CYS A 61 4.86 -22.08 22.87
CA CYS A 61 6.25 -22.40 22.58
C CYS A 61 7.13 -21.14 22.53
N LEU A 62 6.61 -20.03 22.01
CA LEU A 62 7.30 -18.75 21.99
C LEU A 62 7.48 -18.20 23.40
N LEU A 63 6.42 -18.14 24.19
CA LEU A 63 6.46 -17.64 25.56
C LEU A 63 7.39 -18.48 26.45
N GLU A 64 7.40 -19.80 26.30
CA GLU A 64 8.31 -20.68 27.03
C GLU A 64 9.78 -20.41 26.66
N ARG A 65 10.08 -20.20 25.36
CA ARG A 65 11.43 -19.89 24.90
C ARG A 65 11.95 -18.55 25.39
N LEU A 66 11.05 -17.62 25.68
CA LEU A 66 11.36 -16.26 26.13
C LEU A 66 11.34 -16.13 27.65
N ASP A 67 11.06 -17.22 28.38
CA ASP A 67 10.92 -17.23 29.84
C ASP A 67 9.75 -16.34 30.33
N GLU A 68 8.74 -16.11 29.47
CA GLU A 68 7.58 -15.23 29.71
C GLU A 68 6.30 -16.02 30.01
N LEU A 69 6.33 -17.36 29.89
CA LEU A 69 5.16 -18.20 30.05
C LEU A 69 4.58 -18.16 31.48
N GLU A 70 5.43 -18.23 32.51
CA GLU A 70 4.98 -18.20 33.90
C GLU A 70 4.34 -16.85 34.26
N GLU A 71 4.95 -15.73 33.87
CA GLU A 71 4.40 -14.39 34.07
C GLU A 71 3.05 -14.24 33.35
N THR A 72 2.97 -14.73 32.11
CA THR A 72 1.74 -14.68 31.32
C THR A 72 0.61 -15.47 31.98
N LEU A 73 0.91 -16.63 32.57
CA LEU A 73 -0.07 -17.44 33.30
C LEU A 73 -0.62 -16.70 34.52
N VAL A 74 0.26 -16.02 35.28
CA VAL A 74 -0.14 -15.18 36.41
C VAL A 74 -1.01 -14.00 35.97
N ILE A 75 -0.77 -13.42 34.79
CA ILE A 75 -1.62 -12.37 34.21
C ILE A 75 -2.99 -12.95 33.81
N GLY A 76 -3.00 -14.11 33.15
CA GLY A 76 -4.23 -14.79 32.73
C GLY A 76 -5.17 -15.11 33.89
N ASP A 77 -4.63 -15.55 35.03
CA ASP A 77 -5.40 -15.79 36.26
C ASP A 77 -6.03 -14.53 36.85
N LYS A 78 -5.39 -13.37 36.64
CA LYS A 78 -5.87 -12.05 37.11
C LYS A 78 -6.90 -11.42 36.17
N THR A 79 -7.00 -11.88 34.92
CA THR A 79 -7.94 -11.35 33.91
C THR A 79 -8.94 -12.42 33.44
N PRO A 80 -9.85 -12.89 34.30
CA PRO A 80 -10.77 -13.99 33.97
C PRO A 80 -11.83 -13.64 32.90
N GLU A 81 -11.95 -12.36 32.55
CA GLU A 81 -12.90 -11.85 31.56
C GLU A 81 -12.48 -12.11 30.12
N LEU A 82 -11.17 -12.32 29.87
CA LEU A 82 -10.65 -12.66 28.55
C LEU A 82 -10.38 -14.17 28.44
N PRO A 83 -10.73 -14.81 27.30
CA PRO A 83 -10.31 -16.18 27.04
C PRO A 83 -8.79 -16.29 27.14
N THR A 84 -8.28 -17.28 27.90
CA THR A 84 -6.84 -17.44 28.17
C THR A 84 -6.00 -17.51 26.89
N CYS A 85 -6.52 -18.11 25.82
CA CYS A 85 -5.86 -18.12 24.51
C CYS A 85 -5.61 -16.72 23.95
N MET A 86 -6.55 -15.79 24.10
CA MET A 86 -6.36 -14.41 23.65
C MET A 86 -5.28 -13.68 24.45
N THR A 87 -5.14 -13.99 25.75
CA THR A 87 -4.07 -13.44 26.59
C THR A 87 -2.70 -13.93 26.11
N PHE A 88 -2.56 -15.23 25.82
CA PHE A 88 -1.33 -15.79 25.26
C PHE A 88 -0.98 -15.15 23.91
N SER A 89 -1.91 -15.09 22.96
CA SER A 89 -1.65 -14.49 21.65
C SER A 89 -1.28 -13.02 21.74
N THR A 90 -1.87 -12.27 22.68
CA THR A 90 -1.52 -10.84 22.89
C THR A 90 -0.09 -10.68 23.38
N ILE A 91 0.31 -11.46 24.38
CA ILE A 91 1.66 -11.35 24.95
C ILE A 91 2.68 -11.92 23.97
N ALA A 92 2.38 -13.03 23.29
CA ALA A 92 3.22 -13.58 22.24
C ALA A 92 3.43 -12.58 21.10
N ALA A 93 2.38 -11.91 20.61
CA ALA A 93 2.51 -10.86 19.59
C ALA A 93 3.40 -9.70 20.06
N ARG A 94 3.23 -9.25 21.31
CA ARG A 94 4.10 -8.21 21.91
C ARG A 94 5.56 -8.66 21.94
N GLU A 95 5.83 -9.89 22.37
CA GLU A 95 7.21 -10.37 22.46
C GLU A 95 7.84 -10.69 21.10
N ILE A 96 7.05 -11.13 20.12
CA ILE A 96 7.49 -11.21 18.72
C ILE A 96 7.89 -9.82 18.23
N PHE A 97 7.06 -8.81 18.49
CA PHE A 97 7.35 -7.44 18.09
C PHE A 97 8.65 -6.94 18.74
N ASN A 98 8.80 -7.11 20.06
CA ASN A 98 10.01 -6.73 20.80
C ASN A 98 11.27 -7.40 20.22
N GLN A 99 11.18 -8.69 19.89
CA GLN A 99 12.26 -9.41 19.23
C GLN A 99 12.60 -8.80 17.87
N LEU A 100 11.60 -8.61 17.00
CA LEU A 100 11.82 -8.05 15.68
C LEU A 100 12.38 -6.62 15.72
N VAL A 101 12.10 -5.84 16.77
CA VAL A 101 12.71 -4.51 16.97
C VAL A 101 14.15 -4.61 17.46
N THR A 102 14.47 -5.60 18.29
CA THR A 102 15.81 -5.79 18.87
C THR A 102 16.79 -6.42 17.88
N LEU A 103 16.29 -7.25 16.95
CA LEU A 103 17.09 -7.89 15.92
C LEU A 103 17.54 -6.85 14.89
N SER A 104 18.84 -6.58 14.82
CA SER A 104 19.44 -5.63 13.88
C SER A 104 19.99 -6.35 12.66
N GLY A 105 19.09 -6.76 11.76
CA GLY A 105 19.46 -7.29 10.45
C GLY A 105 19.27 -8.78 10.28
N ILE A 106 19.40 -9.20 9.01
CA ILE A 106 18.92 -10.49 8.52
C ILE A 106 19.71 -11.68 9.09
N GLU A 107 21.00 -11.47 9.36
CA GLU A 107 21.90 -12.50 9.89
C GLU A 107 21.56 -12.91 11.33
N ASP A 108 20.80 -12.08 12.06
CA ASP A 108 20.36 -12.35 13.43
C ASP A 108 19.01 -13.12 13.50
N TYR A 109 18.29 -13.26 12.37
CA TYR A 109 17.07 -14.11 12.31
C TYR A 109 17.39 -15.60 12.28
N GLU A 110 18.62 -15.94 11.90
CA GLU A 110 19.12 -17.24 12.26
C GLU A 110 19.27 -17.26 13.77
N TRP A 111 18.53 -18.15 14.43
CA TRP A 111 18.84 -18.59 15.79
C TRP A 111 20.20 -19.35 15.84
N SER A 112 21.17 -18.97 15.01
CA SER A 112 22.51 -19.50 14.85
C SER A 112 23.58 -18.62 15.51
N GLY A 113 23.22 -17.74 16.42
CA GLY A 113 24.07 -17.42 17.58
C GLY A 113 24.92 -16.18 17.46
N SER A 114 24.46 -15.12 18.15
CA SER A 114 25.40 -14.36 18.97
C SER A 114 25.95 -15.31 20.05
N ALA A 115 27.21 -15.14 20.45
CA ALA A 115 27.90 -16.02 21.41
C ALA A 115 27.19 -16.18 22.77
N ASN A 116 26.14 -15.38 23.03
CA ASN A 116 25.37 -15.35 24.28
C ASN A 116 23.93 -15.87 24.15
N HIS A 117 23.46 -16.27 22.96
CA HIS A 117 22.08 -16.77 22.77
C HIS A 117 22.07 -18.27 22.44
N ARG A 118 21.32 -19.03 23.23
CA ARG A 118 21.11 -20.47 23.01
C ARG A 118 20.51 -20.65 21.61
N ARG A 119 21.09 -21.55 20.80
CA ARG A 119 20.44 -22.00 19.56
C ARG A 119 19.10 -22.63 19.92
N CYS A 120 17.99 -21.98 19.60
CA CYS A 120 16.69 -22.61 19.76
C CYS A 120 16.32 -23.36 18.49
N THR A 121 15.58 -24.44 18.69
CA THR A 121 14.99 -25.20 17.59
C THR A 121 13.97 -24.33 16.85
N PRO A 122 13.76 -24.50 15.53
CA PRO A 122 12.66 -23.83 14.83
C PRO A 122 11.31 -24.09 15.50
N LEU A 123 10.35 -23.17 15.38
CA LEU A 123 8.98 -23.37 15.89
C LEU A 123 8.23 -24.46 15.12
N LEU A 124 8.49 -24.54 13.82
CA LEU A 124 7.93 -25.54 12.92
C LEU A 124 9.05 -26.25 12.16
N ALA A 125 8.86 -27.53 11.86
CA ALA A 125 9.73 -28.22 10.92
C ALA A 125 9.59 -27.59 9.52
N PRO A 126 10.65 -27.57 8.69
CA PRO A 126 10.60 -26.97 7.35
C PRO A 126 9.43 -27.47 6.48
N GLN A 127 9.15 -28.77 6.51
CA GLN A 127 8.04 -29.34 5.75
C GLN A 127 6.68 -28.90 6.29
N ASP A 128 6.54 -28.77 7.61
CA ASP A 128 5.29 -28.33 8.23
C ASP A 128 5.03 -26.84 7.93
N ALA A 129 6.09 -26.01 7.93
CA ALA A 129 6.00 -24.61 7.54
C ALA A 129 5.59 -24.44 6.07
N LEU A 130 6.19 -25.23 5.16
CA LEU A 130 5.82 -25.23 3.75
C LEU A 130 4.39 -25.72 3.51
N ASP A 131 3.99 -26.80 4.19
CA ASP A 131 2.63 -27.33 4.10
C ASP A 131 1.60 -26.30 4.61
N LEU A 132 1.88 -25.64 5.74
CA LEU A 132 1.04 -24.57 6.28
C LEU A 132 0.97 -23.37 5.34
N MET A 133 2.10 -22.94 4.78
CA MET A 133 2.17 -21.85 3.82
C MET A 133 1.28 -22.11 2.59
N ASN A 134 1.38 -23.30 2.01
CA ASN A 134 0.56 -23.68 0.85
C ASN A 134 -0.92 -23.71 1.20
N MET A 135 -1.30 -24.28 2.36
CA MET A 135 -2.70 -24.28 2.79
C MET A 135 -3.26 -22.87 2.99
N LEU A 136 -2.50 -21.96 3.60
CA LEU A 136 -2.90 -20.57 3.77
C LEU A 136 -2.97 -19.83 2.43
N TRP A 137 -2.08 -20.15 1.49
CA TRP A 137 -2.07 -19.55 0.15
C TRP A 137 -3.29 -19.97 -0.68
N ASP A 138 -3.58 -21.26 -0.69
CA ASP A 138 -4.71 -21.85 -1.42
C ASP A 138 -6.04 -21.39 -0.83
N ASP A 139 -6.09 -21.17 0.49
CA ASP A 139 -7.29 -20.80 1.24
C ASP A 139 -7.21 -19.38 1.84
N ARG A 140 -6.58 -18.45 1.11
CA ARG A 140 -6.21 -17.11 1.59
C ARG A 140 -7.38 -16.22 2.01
N TRP A 141 -8.62 -16.52 1.62
CA TRP A 141 -9.80 -15.78 2.11
C TRP A 141 -10.03 -15.96 3.61
N PHE A 142 -9.58 -17.08 4.16
CA PHE A 142 -9.55 -17.33 5.60
C PHE A 142 -8.83 -16.24 6.39
N LEU A 143 -7.80 -15.61 5.81
CA LEU A 143 -7.02 -14.57 6.48
C LEU A 143 -7.79 -13.28 6.75
N LEU A 144 -8.98 -13.12 6.15
CA LEU A 144 -9.87 -12.00 6.41
C LEU A 144 -10.72 -12.19 7.69
N MET A 145 -10.63 -13.38 8.29
CA MET A 145 -11.25 -13.72 9.56
C MET A 145 -10.21 -13.48 10.68
N ASP A 146 -10.53 -12.62 11.63
CA ASP A 146 -9.61 -12.12 12.67
C ASP A 146 -9.16 -13.23 13.64
N PHE A 147 -7.97 -13.81 13.42
CA PHE A 147 -7.50 -15.01 14.16
C PHE A 147 -6.21 -14.89 14.97
N GLY A 148 -5.56 -13.73 15.09
CA GLY A 148 -4.33 -13.68 15.87
C GLY A 148 -3.16 -14.41 15.20
N LEU A 149 -2.91 -14.11 13.92
CA LEU A 149 -1.98 -14.88 13.07
C LEU A 149 -0.49 -14.52 13.28
N SER A 150 -0.18 -13.63 14.22
CA SER A 150 1.17 -13.13 14.49
C SER A 150 2.22 -14.24 14.62
N SER A 151 1.95 -15.27 15.42
CA SER A 151 2.90 -16.38 15.64
C SER A 151 3.06 -17.30 14.44
N ILE A 152 2.00 -17.47 13.64
CA ILE A 152 2.08 -18.18 12.36
C ILE A 152 2.96 -17.40 11.40
N PHE A 153 2.71 -16.11 11.20
CA PHE A 153 3.52 -15.29 10.29
C PHE A 153 4.96 -15.18 10.74
N PHE A 154 5.22 -15.09 12.04
CA PHE A 154 6.58 -15.11 12.56
C PHE A 154 7.29 -16.43 12.26
N ALA A 155 6.63 -17.58 12.48
CA ALA A 155 7.21 -18.88 12.17
C ALA A 155 7.47 -19.08 10.66
N LEU A 156 6.54 -18.62 9.81
CA LEU A 156 6.69 -18.66 8.35
C LEU A 156 7.77 -17.70 7.85
N PHE A 157 7.84 -16.49 8.40
CA PHE A 157 8.88 -15.51 8.10
C PHE A 157 10.26 -16.07 8.43
N GLN A 158 10.46 -16.68 9.60
CA GLN A 158 11.72 -17.33 9.95
C GLN A 158 12.12 -18.41 8.95
N TYR A 159 11.18 -19.29 8.60
CA TYR A 159 11.42 -20.36 7.63
C TYR A 159 11.82 -19.80 6.25
N ILE A 160 11.03 -18.86 5.73
CA ILE A 160 11.21 -18.30 4.40
C ILE A 160 12.48 -17.45 4.33
N SER A 161 12.77 -16.64 5.35
CA SER A 161 14.01 -15.86 5.44
C SER A 161 15.23 -16.77 5.41
N HIS A 162 15.22 -17.90 6.13
CA HIS A 162 16.31 -18.87 6.06
C HIS A 162 16.44 -19.50 4.65
N GLU A 163 15.34 -19.95 4.05
CA GLU A 163 15.35 -20.55 2.71
C GLU A 163 15.84 -19.56 1.64
N TYR A 164 15.36 -18.31 1.68
CA TYR A 164 15.71 -17.24 0.75
C TYR A 164 17.21 -16.89 0.83
N HIS A 165 17.74 -16.66 2.03
CA HIS A 165 19.14 -16.26 2.21
C HIS A 165 20.12 -17.41 1.98
N SER A 166 19.70 -18.65 2.21
CA SER A 166 20.55 -19.82 1.95
C SER A 166 20.91 -19.98 0.46
N ARG A 167 20.22 -19.29 -0.46
CA ARG A 167 20.32 -19.40 -1.93
C ARG A 167 20.17 -20.83 -2.47
N LYS A 168 19.67 -21.75 -1.65
CA LYS A 168 19.49 -23.17 -2.01
C LYS A 168 18.16 -23.42 -2.72
N ASN A 169 17.18 -22.55 -2.52
CA ASN A 169 15.83 -22.75 -3.02
C ASN A 169 15.53 -21.85 -4.23
N PRO A 170 15.35 -22.41 -5.44
CA PRO A 170 14.99 -21.62 -6.61
C PRO A 170 13.61 -20.94 -6.51
N ASN A 171 12.76 -21.41 -5.58
CA ASN A 171 11.44 -20.85 -5.33
C ASN A 171 11.41 -19.83 -4.18
N GLY A 172 12.58 -19.47 -3.62
CA GLY A 172 12.67 -18.58 -2.45
C GLY A 172 11.92 -17.26 -2.67
N THR A 173 12.09 -16.62 -3.83
CA THR A 173 11.38 -15.39 -4.19
C THR A 173 9.87 -15.61 -4.23
N THR A 174 9.38 -16.68 -4.87
CA THR A 174 7.94 -16.97 -4.93
C THR A 174 7.33 -17.13 -3.53
N LEU A 175 7.97 -17.91 -2.66
CA LEU A 175 7.51 -18.11 -1.28
C LEU A 175 7.48 -16.80 -0.50
N TYR A 176 8.50 -15.96 -0.69
CA TYR A 176 8.57 -14.65 -0.09
C TYR A 176 7.41 -13.74 -0.52
N ASN A 177 7.12 -13.71 -1.82
CA ASN A 177 6.03 -12.91 -2.38
C ASN A 177 4.67 -13.37 -1.87
N GLN A 178 4.48 -14.69 -1.78
CA GLN A 178 3.29 -15.27 -1.19
C GLN A 178 3.15 -14.86 0.28
N LEU A 179 4.22 -14.95 1.07
CA LEU A 179 4.19 -14.57 2.48
C LEU A 179 3.83 -13.10 2.65
N TYR A 180 4.49 -12.23 1.87
CA TYR A 180 4.24 -10.80 1.87
C TYR A 180 2.76 -10.49 1.59
N GLU A 181 2.17 -11.13 0.58
CA GLU A 181 0.75 -10.96 0.25
C GLU A 181 -0.17 -11.49 1.37
N LEU A 182 0.11 -12.66 1.96
CA LEU A 182 -0.67 -13.18 3.09
C LEU A 182 -0.63 -12.24 4.29
N ILE A 183 0.53 -11.64 4.59
CA ILE A 183 0.67 -10.70 5.70
C ILE A 183 -0.15 -9.43 5.44
N ILE A 184 -0.05 -8.82 4.25
CA ILE A 184 -0.84 -7.62 3.93
C ILE A 184 -2.34 -7.92 3.93
N ARG A 185 -2.73 -9.07 3.41
CA ARG A 185 -4.12 -9.50 3.43
C ARG A 185 -4.65 -9.65 4.85
N SER A 186 -3.85 -10.21 5.76
CA SER A 186 -4.18 -10.25 7.18
C SER A 186 -4.25 -8.85 7.79
N LEU A 187 -3.34 -7.95 7.43
CA LEU A 187 -3.26 -6.58 7.95
C LEU A 187 -4.54 -5.79 7.66
N VAL A 188 -5.15 -6.01 6.48
CA VAL A 188 -6.43 -5.42 6.07
C VAL A 188 -7.58 -5.84 6.98
N ALA A 189 -7.51 -7.02 7.61
CA ALA A 189 -8.54 -7.56 8.48
C ALA A 189 -8.18 -7.62 9.97
N ALA A 190 -6.90 -7.42 10.30
CA ALA A 190 -6.32 -7.69 11.61
C ALA A 190 -6.82 -6.72 12.68
N ASN A 191 -7.07 -7.26 13.88
CA ASN A 191 -7.22 -6.43 15.06
C ASN A 191 -5.93 -5.64 15.35
N LYS A 192 -6.04 -4.51 16.06
CA LYS A 192 -4.94 -3.57 16.36
C LYS A 192 -3.66 -4.23 16.90
N ARG A 193 -3.76 -5.36 17.60
CA ARG A 193 -2.62 -6.03 18.24
C ARG A 193 -1.75 -6.77 17.22
N ASP A 194 -2.36 -7.45 16.27
CA ASP A 194 -1.63 -8.22 15.25
C ASP A 194 -1.03 -7.33 14.17
N GLN A 195 -1.53 -6.09 14.04
CA GLN A 195 -1.02 -5.13 13.07
C GLN A 195 0.44 -4.79 13.31
N SER A 196 0.87 -4.55 14.55
CA SER A 196 2.27 -4.16 14.81
C SER A 196 3.25 -5.25 14.41
N VAL A 197 2.91 -6.53 14.64
CA VAL A 197 3.75 -7.67 14.22
C VAL A 197 3.75 -7.79 12.70
N ALA A 198 2.58 -7.77 12.06
CA ALA A 198 2.47 -7.85 10.61
C ALA A 198 3.29 -6.74 9.92
N LEU A 199 3.16 -5.49 10.39
CA LEU A 199 3.90 -4.35 9.87
C LEU A 199 5.39 -4.48 10.06
N ARG A 200 5.83 -4.94 11.24
CA ARG A 200 7.26 -5.15 11.48
C ARG A 200 7.82 -6.25 10.58
N ILE A 201 7.10 -7.35 10.39
CA ILE A 201 7.53 -8.39 9.43
C ILE A 201 7.60 -7.82 8.01
N LEU A 202 6.63 -6.99 7.59
CA LEU A 202 6.65 -6.36 6.27
C LEU A 202 7.84 -5.39 6.10
N ALA A 203 8.21 -4.66 7.15
CA ALA A 203 9.39 -3.79 7.14
C ALA A 203 10.67 -4.61 6.95
N GLU A 204 10.79 -5.74 7.64
CA GLU A 204 11.90 -6.69 7.48
C GLU A 204 11.85 -7.42 6.14
N CYS A 205 10.67 -7.51 5.51
CA CYS A 205 10.56 -8.00 4.16
C CYS A 205 11.13 -7.02 3.10
N GLY A 206 11.46 -5.80 3.51
CA GLY A 206 11.94 -4.74 2.63
C GLY A 206 10.90 -4.26 1.62
N GLU A 207 11.36 -3.39 0.71
CA GLU A 207 10.54 -2.94 -0.41
C GLU A 207 10.39 -4.08 -1.42
N TYR A 208 9.19 -4.64 -1.47
CA TYR A 208 8.83 -5.58 -2.51
C TYR A 208 8.70 -4.81 -3.84
N THR A 209 9.76 -4.78 -4.65
CA THR A 209 9.78 -4.07 -5.93
C THR A 209 8.95 -4.74 -7.01
N ASP A 210 8.60 -6.02 -6.81
CA ASP A 210 7.92 -6.86 -7.79
C ASP A 210 6.44 -7.07 -7.45
N TRP A 211 5.75 -6.03 -6.94
CA TRP A 211 4.28 -6.00 -6.98
C TRP A 211 3.84 -6.08 -8.43
N THR A 212 3.75 -7.32 -8.92
CA THR A 212 3.24 -7.58 -10.24
C THR A 212 1.83 -6.98 -10.27
N PRO A 213 1.46 -6.26 -11.33
CA PRO A 213 0.11 -5.72 -11.50
C PRO A 213 -0.85 -6.86 -11.84
N THR A 214 -0.80 -7.93 -11.05
CA THR A 214 -1.73 -9.06 -11.07
C THR A 214 -2.85 -8.76 -10.09
N SER A 215 -4.02 -9.31 -10.39
CA SER A 215 -5.16 -9.31 -9.47
C SER A 215 -4.76 -9.88 -8.11
N LYS A 216 -5.15 -9.19 -7.03
CA LYS A 216 -4.94 -9.63 -5.63
C LYS A 216 -6.17 -10.26 -5.00
N HIS A 217 -7.25 -10.40 -5.77
CA HIS A 217 -8.41 -11.21 -5.43
C HIS A 217 -8.46 -12.48 -6.29
N THR A 218 -9.10 -13.50 -5.72
CA THR A 218 -9.36 -14.79 -6.39
C THR A 218 -10.63 -14.74 -7.23
N ASP A 219 -11.65 -14.07 -6.71
CA ASP A 219 -12.95 -13.90 -7.33
C ASP A 219 -13.62 -12.60 -6.84
N VAL A 220 -14.84 -12.34 -7.30
CA VAL A 220 -15.61 -11.14 -6.94
C VAL A 220 -15.91 -11.07 -5.45
N LEU A 221 -16.24 -12.19 -4.81
CA LEU A 221 -16.57 -12.24 -3.39
C LEU A 221 -15.33 -11.90 -2.56
N ASP A 222 -14.19 -12.43 -2.95
CA ASP A 222 -12.89 -12.12 -2.34
C ASP A 222 -12.57 -10.61 -2.43
N SER A 223 -12.73 -10.02 -3.62
CA SER A 223 -12.57 -8.57 -3.83
C SER A 223 -13.46 -7.75 -2.87
N GLN A 224 -14.74 -8.12 -2.77
CA GLN A 224 -15.69 -7.46 -1.86
C GLN A 224 -15.29 -7.61 -0.39
N LEU A 225 -14.83 -8.79 0.02
CA LEU A 225 -14.38 -9.04 1.39
C LEU A 225 -13.13 -8.22 1.74
N ILE A 226 -12.16 -8.11 0.83
CA ILE A 226 -10.95 -7.29 1.00
C ILE A 226 -11.34 -5.81 1.19
N MET A 227 -12.17 -5.26 0.31
CA MET A 227 -12.63 -3.86 0.41
C MET A 227 -13.43 -3.62 1.69
N THR A 228 -14.32 -4.54 2.05
CA THR A 228 -15.13 -4.44 3.27
C THR A 228 -14.26 -4.48 4.52
N ALA A 229 -13.26 -5.37 4.55
CA ALA A 229 -12.30 -5.45 5.64
C ALA A 229 -11.50 -4.15 5.77
N PHE A 230 -11.03 -3.57 4.66
CA PHE A 230 -10.37 -2.26 4.66
C PHE A 230 -11.26 -1.16 5.20
N ILE A 231 -12.49 -1.03 4.68
CA ILE A 231 -13.46 -0.02 5.15
C ILE A 231 -13.70 -0.16 6.66
N ARG A 232 -13.91 -1.39 7.13
CA ARG A 232 -14.11 -1.70 8.55
C ARG A 232 -12.90 -1.26 9.36
N GLN A 233 -11.69 -1.61 8.90
CA GLN A 233 -10.45 -1.31 9.59
C GLN A 233 -10.23 0.19 9.76
N ILE A 234 -10.40 0.97 8.69
CA ILE A 234 -10.24 2.43 8.74
C ILE A 234 -11.35 3.07 9.58
N SER A 235 -12.58 2.59 9.47
CA SER A 235 -13.74 3.14 10.20
C SER A 235 -13.66 2.90 11.71
N GLN A 236 -13.02 1.81 12.14
CA GLN A 236 -12.78 1.53 13.57
C GLN A 236 -11.62 2.34 14.16
N GLY A 237 -10.96 3.15 13.34
CA GLY A 237 -9.81 3.95 13.70
C GLY A 237 -8.54 3.10 13.76
N LEU A 238 -7.58 3.45 12.92
CA LEU A 238 -6.22 2.93 13.03
C LEU A 238 -5.63 3.32 14.40
N ASP A 239 -4.87 2.43 15.01
CA ASP A 239 -4.15 2.78 16.24
C ASP A 239 -3.04 3.77 15.87
N SER A 240 -3.18 5.03 16.30
CA SER A 240 -2.17 6.07 16.02
C SER A 240 -0.78 5.66 16.51
N LYS A 241 -0.68 4.85 17.57
CA LYS A 241 0.61 4.32 18.03
C LYS A 241 1.19 3.27 17.08
N ALA A 242 0.35 2.46 16.42
CA ALA A 242 0.80 1.50 15.43
C ALA A 242 1.22 2.19 14.13
N LEU A 243 0.53 3.28 13.76
CA LEU A 243 0.90 4.11 12.62
C LEU A 243 2.24 4.82 12.81
N ASN A 244 2.58 5.20 14.03
CA ASN A 244 3.86 5.83 14.33
C ASN A 244 5.06 4.89 14.14
N LEU A 245 4.84 3.57 14.14
CA LEU A 245 5.91 2.59 13.92
C LEU A 245 6.22 2.38 12.44
N GLU A 246 5.20 2.44 11.59
CA GLU A 246 5.28 2.28 10.14
C GLU A 246 4.26 3.22 9.48
N PRO A 247 4.60 4.50 9.24
CA PRO A 247 3.64 5.48 8.73
C PRO A 247 3.11 5.13 7.33
N GLU A 248 3.86 4.32 6.57
CA GLU A 248 3.46 3.82 5.26
C GLU A 248 2.47 2.65 5.32
N SER A 249 2.16 2.12 6.51
CA SER A 249 1.31 0.94 6.66
C SER A 249 -0.07 1.03 5.99
N PRO A 250 -0.83 2.14 6.13
CA PRO A 250 -2.12 2.25 5.46
C PRO A 250 -1.98 2.41 3.96
N LEU A 251 -0.83 2.92 3.46
CA LEU A 251 -0.55 3.02 2.03
C LEU A 251 -0.32 1.65 1.42
N LYS A 252 0.42 0.77 2.09
CA LYS A 252 0.62 -0.62 1.66
C LYS A 252 -0.70 -1.40 1.63
N MET A 253 -1.56 -1.23 2.64
CA MET A 253 -2.93 -1.77 2.63
C MET A 253 -3.74 -1.22 1.45
N LEU A 254 -3.65 0.08 1.20
CA LEU A 254 -4.40 0.75 0.15
C LEU A 254 -3.97 0.30 -1.25
N GLN A 255 -2.67 0.15 -1.50
CA GLN A 255 -2.15 -0.41 -2.75
C GLN A 255 -2.68 -1.83 -2.99
N PHE A 256 -2.69 -2.67 -1.95
CA PHE A 256 -3.28 -4.01 -2.02
C PHE A 256 -4.78 -3.97 -2.38
N VAL A 257 -5.55 -3.11 -1.72
CA VAL A 257 -6.99 -2.95 -1.99
C VAL A 257 -7.24 -2.46 -3.42
N ALA A 258 -6.42 -1.54 -3.92
CA ALA A 258 -6.51 -1.08 -5.30
C ALA A 258 -6.22 -2.21 -6.30
N LEU A 259 -5.25 -3.08 -6.02
CA LEU A 259 -4.95 -4.25 -6.83
C LEU A 259 -5.92 -5.43 -6.64
N ALA A 260 -6.78 -5.38 -5.63
CA ALA A 260 -7.88 -6.32 -5.43
C ALA A 260 -9.21 -5.79 -6.01
N THR A 261 -9.20 -4.70 -6.78
CA THR A 261 -10.42 -4.08 -7.32
C THR A 261 -10.96 -4.83 -8.53
N ASP A 262 -12.22 -5.23 -8.45
CA ASP A 262 -12.94 -5.98 -9.47
C ASP A 262 -14.18 -5.21 -9.97
N PRO A 263 -14.65 -5.40 -11.22
CA PRO A 263 -15.92 -4.85 -11.67
C PRO A 263 -17.11 -5.19 -10.78
N GLY A 264 -17.11 -6.35 -10.13
CA GLY A 264 -18.17 -6.77 -9.22
C GLY A 264 -18.13 -6.17 -7.81
N SER A 265 -17.09 -5.40 -7.46
CA SER A 265 -16.96 -4.71 -6.16
C SER A 265 -17.04 -3.17 -6.27
N GLN A 266 -17.44 -2.66 -7.43
CA GLN A 266 -17.50 -1.21 -7.70
C GLN A 266 -18.42 -0.42 -6.75
N ASP A 267 -19.43 -1.05 -6.19
CA ASP A 267 -20.36 -0.46 -5.23
C ASP A 267 -19.68 -0.05 -3.91
N LEU A 268 -18.55 -0.68 -3.57
CA LEU A 268 -17.76 -0.35 -2.39
C LEU A 268 -16.75 0.78 -2.63
N LEU A 269 -16.40 1.08 -3.88
CA LEU A 269 -15.37 2.06 -4.23
C LEU A 269 -15.58 3.45 -3.65
N PRO A 270 -16.78 4.05 -3.67
CA PRO A 270 -16.98 5.37 -3.06
C PRO A 270 -16.57 5.36 -1.59
N LYS A 271 -16.91 4.30 -0.85
CA LYS A 271 -16.55 4.20 0.57
C LYS A 271 -15.06 3.94 0.79
N VAL A 272 -14.43 3.12 -0.06
CA VAL A 272 -12.96 2.94 -0.03
C VAL A 272 -12.27 4.27 -0.28
N ILE A 273 -12.67 5.04 -1.29
CA ILE A 273 -12.12 6.36 -1.60
C ILE A 273 -12.32 7.34 -0.44
N GLU A 274 -13.50 7.34 0.19
CA GLU A 274 -13.77 8.15 1.38
C GLU A 274 -12.78 7.83 2.51
N CYS A 275 -12.61 6.54 2.83
CA CYS A 275 -11.66 6.07 3.83
C CYS A 275 -10.23 6.50 3.48
N THR A 276 -9.82 6.35 2.23
CA THR A 276 -8.50 6.75 1.72
C THR A 276 -8.22 8.23 1.90
N ILE A 277 -9.20 9.09 1.58
CA ILE A 277 -9.06 10.55 1.73
C ILE A 277 -9.00 10.93 3.21
N ASN A 278 -9.79 10.27 4.06
CA ASN A 278 -9.75 10.47 5.50
C ASN A 278 -8.40 10.07 6.10
N ILE A 279 -7.75 9.01 5.59
CA ILE A 279 -6.36 8.67 5.96
C ILE A 279 -5.43 9.84 5.59
N GLY A 280 -5.52 10.34 4.36
CA GLY A 280 -4.71 11.50 3.92
C GLY A 280 -4.89 12.73 4.81
N TRP A 281 -6.11 13.02 5.22
CA TRP A 281 -6.39 14.08 6.20
C TRP A 281 -5.80 13.79 7.57
N SER A 282 -5.93 12.55 8.07
CA SER A 282 -5.41 12.18 9.38
C SER A 282 -3.90 12.39 9.48
N TRP A 283 -3.14 12.03 8.44
CA TRP A 283 -1.70 12.29 8.41
C TRP A 283 -1.35 13.77 8.30
N LEU A 284 -2.12 14.54 7.53
CA LEU A 284 -1.87 15.98 7.41
C LEU A 284 -2.11 16.72 8.73
N LEU A 285 -3.07 16.24 9.52
CA LEU A 285 -3.47 16.83 10.80
C LEU A 285 -2.63 16.33 11.97
N ASP A 286 -2.05 15.12 11.86
CA ASP A 286 -1.13 14.62 12.86
C ASP A 286 0.15 15.48 12.85
N GLN A 287 0.44 16.12 13.99
CA GLN A 287 1.45 17.17 14.09
C GLN A 287 2.86 16.63 14.37
N ASP A 288 3.05 15.31 14.28
CA ASP A 288 4.36 14.72 14.48
C ASP A 288 5.20 14.96 13.22
N ASP A 289 6.02 16.02 13.26
CA ASP A 289 6.86 16.51 12.15
C ASP A 289 7.87 15.46 11.61
N GLN A 290 7.89 14.25 12.17
CA GLN A 290 8.77 13.15 11.75
C GLN A 290 8.18 12.21 10.71
N ILE A 291 6.86 12.24 10.48
CA ILE A 291 6.25 11.39 9.46
C ILE A 291 6.39 12.07 8.09
N GLU A 292 7.37 11.61 7.30
CA GLU A 292 7.42 11.98 5.88
C GLU A 292 6.19 11.39 5.19
N LEU A 293 5.18 12.24 4.96
CA LEU A 293 4.06 11.92 4.10
C LEU A 293 4.59 11.50 2.73
N SER A 294 4.02 10.43 2.18
CA SER A 294 4.20 10.02 0.78
C SER A 294 2.87 10.24 0.04
N PRO A 295 2.61 11.48 -0.45
CA PRO A 295 1.38 11.76 -1.18
C PRO A 295 1.32 10.99 -2.49
N ASP A 296 2.47 10.67 -3.10
CA ASP A 296 2.58 9.88 -4.31
C ASP A 296 1.88 8.52 -4.18
N LEU A 297 2.10 7.77 -3.10
CA LEU A 297 1.43 6.48 -2.87
C LEU A 297 -0.09 6.64 -2.68
N LEU A 298 -0.53 7.70 -2.00
CA LEU A 298 -1.96 8.00 -1.80
C LEU A 298 -2.67 8.23 -3.14
N PHE A 299 -2.11 9.11 -3.99
CA PHE A 299 -2.70 9.44 -5.29
C PHE A 299 -2.57 8.30 -6.29
N ASP A 300 -1.46 7.55 -6.26
CA ASP A 300 -1.29 6.37 -7.11
C ASP A 300 -2.37 5.32 -6.83
N ALA A 301 -2.61 5.00 -5.56
CA ALA A 301 -3.62 4.03 -5.20
C ALA A 301 -5.05 4.52 -5.44
N LEU A 302 -5.34 5.82 -5.24
CA LEU A 302 -6.60 6.41 -5.67
C LEU A 302 -6.80 6.30 -7.19
N GLY A 303 -5.73 6.48 -7.98
CA GLY A 303 -5.75 6.31 -9.43
C GLY A 303 -6.05 4.87 -9.82
N MET A 304 -5.38 3.92 -9.18
CA MET A 304 -5.58 2.48 -9.38
C MET A 304 -7.00 2.02 -8.98
N LEU A 305 -7.63 2.61 -7.96
CA LEU A 305 -9.02 2.29 -7.59
C LEU A 305 -10.01 2.69 -8.70
N ILE A 306 -9.77 3.83 -9.37
CA ILE A 306 -10.62 4.32 -10.46
C ILE A 306 -10.33 3.57 -11.77
N LYS A 307 -9.06 3.20 -11.98
CA LYS A 307 -8.57 2.59 -13.21
C LYS A 307 -7.58 1.46 -12.89
N PRO A 308 -8.07 0.29 -12.44
CA PRO A 308 -7.23 -0.84 -12.08
C PRO A 308 -6.38 -1.32 -13.26
N VAL A 309 -5.10 -1.58 -12.99
CA VAL A 309 -4.11 -1.94 -14.04
C VAL A 309 -4.40 -3.32 -14.65
N HIS A 310 -4.99 -4.23 -13.88
CA HIS A 310 -5.09 -5.65 -14.22
C HIS A 310 -6.41 -6.07 -14.89
N THR A 311 -7.40 -5.17 -15.02
CA THR A 311 -8.75 -5.53 -15.52
C THR A 311 -9.21 -4.76 -16.78
N PRO A 312 -8.42 -4.68 -17.86
CA PRO A 312 -8.89 -4.04 -19.09
C PRO A 312 -9.88 -4.94 -19.88
N PRO A 313 -11.02 -4.42 -20.37
CA PRO A 313 -11.54 -3.06 -20.21
C PRO A 313 -12.31 -2.87 -18.88
N TYR A 314 -11.83 -1.95 -18.04
CA TYR A 314 -12.52 -1.54 -16.81
C TYR A 314 -13.32 -0.27 -17.06
N GLN A 315 -14.60 -0.26 -16.69
CA GLN A 315 -15.46 0.92 -16.77
C GLN A 315 -16.31 1.04 -15.51
N LEU A 316 -16.34 2.24 -14.94
CA LEU A 316 -17.19 2.52 -13.78
C LEU A 316 -18.65 2.63 -14.19
N LEU A 317 -19.55 2.01 -13.41
CA LEU A 317 -20.98 2.19 -13.54
C LEU A 317 -21.37 3.67 -13.34
N PRO A 318 -22.32 4.23 -14.12
CA PRO A 318 -22.72 5.64 -13.97
C PRO A 318 -23.18 6.03 -12.56
N SER A 319 -23.83 5.10 -11.85
CA SER A 319 -24.23 5.29 -10.44
C SER A 319 -23.01 5.41 -9.51
N VAL A 320 -21.98 4.61 -9.74
CA VAL A 320 -20.72 4.63 -8.98
C VAL A 320 -19.92 5.89 -9.30
N GLN A 321 -19.86 6.31 -10.58
CA GLN A 321 -19.24 7.58 -10.99
C GLN A 321 -19.83 8.76 -10.21
N ALA A 322 -21.17 8.85 -10.14
CA ALA A 322 -21.85 9.91 -9.40
C ALA A 322 -21.51 9.88 -7.89
N GLN A 323 -21.49 8.69 -7.28
CA GLN A 323 -21.13 8.53 -5.87
C GLN A 323 -19.67 8.89 -5.58
N ILE A 324 -18.73 8.58 -6.51
CA ILE A 324 -17.34 8.99 -6.38
C ILE A 324 -17.21 10.52 -6.42
N ILE A 325 -17.88 11.19 -7.36
CA ILE A 325 -17.92 12.66 -7.42
C ILE A 325 -18.45 13.26 -6.12
N ASP A 326 -19.54 12.70 -5.59
CA ASP A 326 -20.14 13.14 -4.33
C ASP A 326 -19.20 12.94 -3.15
N THR A 327 -18.53 11.78 -3.12
CA THR A 327 -17.52 11.43 -2.10
C THR A 327 -16.39 12.46 -2.12
N LEU A 328 -15.72 12.65 -3.26
CA LEU A 328 -14.61 13.59 -3.43
C LEU A 328 -14.99 15.02 -2.99
N ARG A 329 -16.24 15.44 -3.24
CA ARG A 329 -16.75 16.74 -2.82
C ARG A 329 -16.98 16.81 -1.30
N SER A 330 -17.55 15.76 -0.72
CA SER A 330 -17.91 15.71 0.70
C SER A 330 -16.72 15.53 1.65
N THR A 331 -15.62 14.97 1.16
CA THR A 331 -14.38 14.74 1.92
C THR A 331 -13.34 15.85 1.70
N ASP A 332 -13.75 16.98 1.11
CA ASP A 332 -12.90 18.14 0.82
C ASP A 332 -11.59 17.76 0.09
N PHE A 333 -11.67 16.83 -0.86
CA PHE A 333 -10.48 16.27 -1.53
C PHE A 333 -9.59 17.31 -2.22
N LEU A 334 -10.19 18.37 -2.77
CA LEU A 334 -9.45 19.45 -3.41
C LEU A 334 -8.66 20.29 -2.39
N ASP A 335 -9.19 20.44 -1.16
CA ASP A 335 -8.46 21.10 -0.08
C ASP A 335 -7.30 20.22 0.37
N LEU A 336 -7.51 18.90 0.51
CA LEU A 336 -6.42 17.95 0.80
C LEU A 336 -5.31 18.05 -0.25
N THR A 337 -5.66 18.03 -1.55
CA THR A 337 -4.69 18.19 -2.63
C THR A 337 -3.91 19.50 -2.50
N ALA A 338 -4.61 20.61 -2.24
CA ALA A 338 -3.98 21.92 -2.09
C ALA A 338 -3.01 21.96 -0.89
N GLN A 339 -3.40 21.38 0.25
CA GLN A 339 -2.55 21.32 1.44
C GLN A 339 -1.31 20.44 1.21
N LEU A 340 -1.45 19.30 0.53
CA LEU A 340 -0.32 18.44 0.19
C LEU A 340 0.67 19.17 -0.73
N ILE A 341 0.18 19.94 -1.72
CA ILE A 341 1.04 20.79 -2.56
C ILE A 341 1.84 21.80 -1.74
N LEU A 342 1.24 22.41 -0.70
CA LEU A 342 1.96 23.36 0.16
C LEU A 342 3.04 22.71 1.04
N ARG A 343 2.89 21.41 1.32
CA ARG A 343 3.85 20.64 2.13
C ARG A 343 5.01 20.08 1.30
N LEU A 344 4.96 20.15 -0.03
CA LEU A 344 6.06 19.69 -0.87
C LEU A 344 7.32 20.52 -0.61
N ASP A 345 8.44 19.83 -0.41
CA ASP A 345 9.71 20.45 -0.07
C ASP A 345 10.42 20.97 -1.34
N PRO A 346 10.65 22.30 -1.47
CA PRO A 346 11.39 22.84 -2.61
C PRO A 346 12.83 22.34 -2.71
N THR A 347 13.41 21.82 -1.62
CA THR A 347 14.77 21.26 -1.60
C THR A 347 14.83 19.81 -2.11
N LYS A 348 13.68 19.15 -2.27
CA LYS A 348 13.55 17.78 -2.80
C LYS A 348 12.75 17.79 -4.12
N PRO A 349 13.32 18.34 -5.22
CA PRO A 349 12.60 18.49 -6.48
C PRO A 349 12.20 17.15 -7.11
N ASP A 350 13.01 16.10 -6.94
CA ASP A 350 12.72 14.78 -7.50
C ASP A 350 11.44 14.17 -6.88
N ILE A 351 11.32 14.22 -5.54
CA ILE A 351 10.13 13.76 -4.81
C ILE A 351 8.90 14.59 -5.21
N THR A 352 9.08 15.91 -5.35
CA THR A 352 8.03 16.83 -5.80
C THR A 352 7.51 16.44 -7.20
N ILE A 353 8.40 16.10 -8.13
CA ILE A 353 8.03 15.70 -9.49
C ILE A 353 7.27 14.36 -9.48
N VAL A 354 7.78 13.36 -8.76
CA VAL A 354 7.10 12.05 -8.62
C VAL A 354 5.70 12.23 -8.03
N THR A 355 5.57 13.05 -6.98
CA THR A 355 4.28 13.36 -6.36
C THR A 355 3.31 14.00 -7.34
N PHE A 356 3.76 15.00 -8.12
CA PHE A 356 2.91 15.62 -9.12
C PHE A 356 2.50 14.65 -10.23
N ASP A 357 3.38 13.73 -10.61
CA ASP A 357 3.08 12.70 -11.59
C ASP A 357 2.00 11.72 -11.10
N CYS A 358 2.04 11.29 -9.84
CA CYS A 358 0.99 10.46 -9.23
C CYS A 358 -0.33 11.22 -9.07
N MET A 359 -0.29 12.48 -8.60
CA MET A 359 -1.48 13.34 -8.57
C MET A 359 -2.10 13.48 -9.97
N LEU A 360 -1.27 13.74 -10.97
CA LEU A 360 -1.71 13.91 -12.35
C LEU A 360 -2.30 12.61 -12.91
N TYR A 361 -1.71 11.45 -12.60
CA TYR A 361 -2.24 10.14 -12.95
C TYR A 361 -3.64 9.92 -12.37
N PHE A 362 -3.85 10.26 -11.09
CA PHE A 362 -5.18 10.22 -10.48
C PHE A 362 -6.19 11.11 -11.22
N TYR A 363 -5.88 12.40 -11.40
CA TYR A 363 -6.81 13.33 -12.04
C TYR A 363 -7.12 12.96 -13.50
N GLN A 364 -6.15 12.39 -14.23
CA GLN A 364 -6.38 11.85 -15.56
C GLN A 364 -7.29 10.62 -15.53
N SER A 365 -7.05 9.70 -14.58
CA SER A 365 -7.89 8.51 -14.39
C SER A 365 -9.32 8.89 -14.03
N LEU A 366 -9.48 9.91 -13.19
CA LEU A 366 -10.79 10.47 -12.85
C LEU A 366 -11.49 11.11 -14.05
N GLU A 367 -10.79 11.89 -14.88
CA GLU A 367 -11.35 12.44 -16.12
C GLU A 367 -11.73 11.35 -17.12
N ASP A 368 -10.91 10.32 -17.27
CA ASP A 368 -11.19 9.20 -18.17
C ASP A 368 -12.45 8.43 -17.72
N ALA A 369 -12.62 8.28 -16.41
CA ALA A 369 -13.71 7.50 -15.83
C ALA A 369 -15.01 8.29 -15.63
N VAL A 370 -14.93 9.63 -15.55
CA VAL A 370 -16.06 10.51 -15.24
C VAL A 370 -16.06 11.72 -16.17
N SER A 371 -17.23 12.09 -16.70
CA SER A 371 -17.30 13.25 -17.60
C SER A 371 -16.80 14.54 -16.93
N ARG A 372 -15.90 15.25 -17.62
CA ARG A 372 -15.37 16.56 -17.18
C ARG A 372 -16.48 17.57 -16.87
N PHE A 373 -17.61 17.51 -17.60
CA PHE A 373 -18.77 18.37 -17.37
C PHE A 373 -19.40 18.11 -16.00
N ALA A 374 -19.60 16.84 -15.61
CA ALA A 374 -20.16 16.47 -14.32
C ALA A 374 -19.24 16.90 -13.15
N LEU A 375 -17.92 16.69 -13.29
CA LEU A 375 -16.93 17.19 -12.33
C LEU A 375 -17.01 18.71 -12.20
N GLY A 376 -16.98 19.44 -13.32
CA GLY A 376 -17.03 20.90 -13.32
C GLY A 376 -18.31 21.45 -12.69
N GLN A 377 -19.46 20.81 -12.92
CA GLN A 377 -20.72 21.20 -12.31
C GLN A 377 -20.71 20.97 -10.79
N LYS A 378 -20.16 19.84 -10.32
CA LYS A 378 -20.12 19.53 -8.88
C LYS A 378 -19.17 20.44 -8.11
N PHE A 379 -18.02 20.76 -8.68
CA PHE A 379 -16.98 21.56 -8.02
C PHE A 379 -17.04 23.06 -8.35
N TRP A 380 -18.08 23.53 -9.03
CA TRP A 380 -18.19 24.93 -9.46
C TRP A 380 -18.14 25.92 -8.29
N ASP A 381 -18.71 25.54 -7.14
CA ASP A 381 -18.71 26.33 -5.91
C ASP A 381 -17.31 26.49 -5.29
N TYR A 382 -16.36 25.62 -5.66
CA TYR A 382 -14.98 25.65 -5.17
C TYR A 382 -14.08 26.66 -5.92
N VAL A 383 -14.55 27.24 -7.05
CA VAL A 383 -13.78 28.22 -7.85
C VAL A 383 -13.20 29.39 -7.03
N PRO A 384 -13.91 30.02 -6.06
CA PRO A 384 -13.34 31.07 -5.24
C PRO A 384 -12.17 30.60 -4.37
N VAL A 385 -12.27 29.40 -3.77
CA VAL A 385 -11.21 28.78 -2.97
C VAL A 385 -10.00 28.47 -3.86
N TRP A 386 -10.25 27.93 -5.05
CA TRP A 386 -9.22 27.65 -6.05
C TRP A 386 -8.37 28.89 -6.40
N ARG A 387 -9.04 30.03 -6.64
CA ARG A 387 -8.37 31.31 -6.93
C ARG A 387 -7.60 31.84 -5.73
N LYS A 388 -8.15 31.72 -4.52
CA LYS A 388 -7.47 32.11 -3.29
C LYS A 388 -6.15 31.34 -3.12
N PHE A 389 -6.17 30.03 -3.37
CA PHE A 389 -4.96 29.19 -3.33
C PHE A 389 -3.93 29.58 -4.40
N LYS A 390 -4.37 29.80 -5.64
CA LYS A 390 -3.50 30.32 -6.72
C LYS A 390 -2.79 31.62 -6.30
N ASN A 391 -3.54 32.57 -5.73
CA ASN A 391 -2.99 33.85 -5.27
C ASN A 391 -2.01 33.67 -4.10
N HIS A 392 -2.24 32.68 -3.24
CA HIS A 392 -1.31 32.33 -2.17
C HIS A 392 0.03 31.81 -2.74
N LEU A 393 -0.01 30.87 -3.69
CA LEU A 393 1.20 30.40 -4.39
C LEU A 393 1.95 31.55 -5.09
N TYR A 394 1.22 32.44 -5.76
CA TYR A 394 1.78 33.64 -6.40
C TYR A 394 2.46 34.57 -5.37
N THR A 395 1.79 34.83 -4.25
CA THR A 395 2.33 35.69 -3.19
C THR A 395 3.59 35.08 -2.58
N ASN A 396 3.64 33.76 -2.36
CA ASN A 396 4.83 33.08 -1.84
C ASN A 396 5.98 33.06 -2.85
N HIS A 397 5.67 33.07 -4.15
CA HIS A 397 6.64 33.14 -5.23
C HIS A 397 7.28 34.54 -5.32
N TYR A 398 6.49 35.62 -5.29
CA TYR A 398 6.99 36.98 -5.50
C TYR A 398 7.27 37.79 -4.22
N GLY A 399 6.72 37.39 -3.07
CA GLY A 399 6.70 38.18 -1.84
C GLY A 399 7.99 38.15 -1.00
N MET A 400 8.92 37.22 -1.25
CA MET A 400 10.19 37.14 -0.52
C MET A 400 11.33 37.79 -1.33
N THR A 401 11.55 39.09 -1.08
CA THR A 401 12.27 40.01 -1.99
C THR A 401 13.75 40.27 -1.68
N SER A 402 14.50 39.40 -1.00
CA SER A 402 15.92 39.71 -0.70
C SER A 402 16.97 38.76 -1.28
N VAL A 403 16.64 37.50 -1.60
CA VAL A 403 17.58 36.57 -2.26
C VAL A 403 16.79 35.62 -3.18
N ILE A 404 16.97 35.75 -4.49
CA ILE A 404 16.35 34.85 -5.48
C ILE A 404 17.02 33.48 -5.33
N ASN A 405 16.37 32.55 -4.64
CA ASN A 405 16.72 31.13 -4.73
C ASN A 405 16.00 30.55 -5.96
N SER A 406 16.76 30.24 -7.02
CA SER A 406 16.22 29.70 -8.28
C SER A 406 15.44 28.40 -8.08
N GLU A 407 15.84 27.54 -7.13
CA GLU A 407 15.19 26.26 -6.86
C GLU A 407 13.77 26.47 -6.32
N ARG A 408 13.62 27.44 -5.41
CA ARG A 408 12.33 27.82 -4.86
C ARG A 408 11.42 28.46 -5.92
N ASP A 409 11.99 29.29 -6.79
CA ASP A 409 11.27 29.91 -7.92
C ASP A 409 10.68 28.84 -8.84
N ASP A 410 11.49 27.87 -9.23
CA ASP A 410 11.09 26.76 -10.09
C ASP A 410 10.06 25.85 -9.39
N HIS A 411 10.20 25.59 -8.09
CA HIS A 411 9.23 24.83 -7.30
C HIS A 411 7.83 25.49 -7.30
N PHE A 412 7.71 26.79 -6.98
CA PHE A 412 6.40 27.46 -6.99
C PHE A 412 5.81 27.55 -8.40
N ARG A 413 6.66 27.73 -9.42
CA ARG A 413 6.24 27.69 -10.83
C ARG A 413 5.66 26.31 -11.19
N LEU A 414 6.30 25.23 -10.72
CA LEU A 414 5.83 23.86 -10.89
C LEU A 414 4.49 23.62 -10.19
N CYS A 415 4.34 24.10 -8.94
CA CYS A 415 3.09 24.02 -8.19
C CYS A 415 1.94 24.74 -8.89
N MET A 416 2.16 25.99 -9.34
CA MET A 416 1.15 26.76 -10.08
C MET A 416 0.76 26.07 -11.40
N LYS A 417 1.73 25.51 -12.11
CA LYS A 417 1.49 24.74 -13.35
C LYS A 417 0.58 23.54 -13.09
N HIS A 418 0.90 22.71 -12.10
CA HIS A 418 0.10 21.52 -11.79
C HIS A 418 -1.27 21.87 -11.21
N TRP A 419 -1.36 22.87 -10.35
CA TRP A 419 -2.64 23.38 -9.88
C TRP A 419 -3.53 23.81 -11.06
N PHE A 420 -3.01 24.57 -12.03
CA PHE A 420 -3.82 24.89 -13.21
C PHE A 420 -4.25 23.64 -14.02
N LEU A 421 -3.39 22.63 -14.13
CA LEU A 421 -3.71 21.38 -14.83
C LEU A 421 -4.82 20.61 -14.13
N PHE A 422 -4.77 20.48 -12.80
CA PHE A 422 -5.82 19.82 -12.03
C PHE A 422 -7.16 20.53 -12.24
N ALA A 423 -7.17 21.86 -12.24
CA ALA A 423 -8.38 22.65 -12.52
C ALA A 423 -9.00 22.33 -13.88
N ARG A 424 -8.17 22.08 -14.90
CA ARG A 424 -8.64 21.65 -16.22
C ARG A 424 -9.24 20.24 -16.19
N LEU A 425 -8.58 19.31 -15.51
CA LEU A 425 -9.02 17.91 -15.42
C LEU A 425 -10.35 17.79 -14.66
N VAL A 426 -10.57 18.62 -13.63
CA VAL A 426 -11.85 18.69 -12.90
C VAL A 426 -12.90 19.61 -13.54
N GLY A 427 -12.63 20.19 -14.71
CA GLY A 427 -13.62 21.00 -15.44
C GLY A 427 -13.83 22.43 -14.94
N LEU A 428 -12.93 22.96 -14.10
CA LEU A 428 -12.98 24.32 -13.56
C LEU A 428 -12.26 25.38 -14.43
N GLU A 429 -11.49 24.95 -15.43
CA GLU A 429 -10.72 25.83 -16.33
C GLU A 429 -11.54 27.01 -16.90
N PRO A 430 -12.78 26.84 -17.42
CA PRO A 430 -13.55 27.94 -17.97
C PRO A 430 -13.86 29.04 -16.94
N ALA A 431 -14.08 28.65 -15.69
CA ALA A 431 -14.37 29.60 -14.61
C ALA A 431 -13.12 30.38 -14.19
N ILE A 432 -11.96 29.73 -14.23
CA ILE A 432 -10.70 30.31 -13.74
C ILE A 432 -10.06 31.25 -14.79
N ARG A 433 -10.26 30.99 -16.10
CA ARG A 433 -9.73 31.82 -17.20
C ARG A 433 -10.34 33.22 -17.30
N ASN A 434 -11.54 33.45 -16.78
CA ASN A 434 -12.22 34.75 -16.90
C ASN A 434 -11.64 35.88 -16.02
N SER A 435 -10.52 35.65 -15.32
CA SER A 435 -9.74 36.70 -14.64
C SER A 435 -8.55 37.11 -15.51
N ALA A 436 -8.35 38.41 -15.73
CA ALA A 436 -7.45 39.04 -16.71
C ALA A 436 -5.92 38.74 -16.64
N ASP A 437 -5.48 37.66 -15.99
CA ASP A 437 -4.07 37.29 -15.77
C ASP A 437 -3.61 36.16 -16.72
N ASP A 438 -3.77 36.35 -18.04
CA ASP A 438 -3.76 35.25 -19.03
C ASP A 438 -2.39 34.97 -19.72
N GLU A 439 -1.33 35.71 -19.40
CA GLU A 439 -0.06 35.60 -20.13
C GLU A 439 0.77 34.35 -19.77
N PHE A 440 0.66 33.85 -18.53
CA PHE A 440 1.34 32.62 -18.08
C PHE A 440 0.66 31.34 -18.60
N VAL A 441 -0.66 31.37 -18.80
CA VAL A 441 -1.49 30.19 -19.14
C VAL A 441 -1.23 29.67 -20.56
N VAL A 442 -0.86 30.54 -21.49
CA VAL A 442 -0.62 30.18 -22.90
C VAL A 442 0.63 29.31 -23.07
N ASN A 443 1.68 29.51 -22.25
CA ASN A 443 2.92 28.75 -22.34
C ASN A 443 2.81 27.34 -21.73
N VAL A 444 2.06 27.20 -20.62
CA VAL A 444 1.79 25.88 -20.00
C VAL A 444 1.01 24.97 -20.95
N ARG A 445 0.04 25.51 -21.70
CA ARG A 445 -0.82 24.76 -22.64
C ARG A 445 -0.03 24.01 -23.73
N LYS A 446 1.04 24.61 -24.26
CA LYS A 446 1.88 23.98 -25.29
C LYS A 446 2.70 22.83 -24.73
N GLN A 447 3.16 22.94 -23.48
CA GLN A 447 3.96 21.90 -22.83
C GLN A 447 3.11 20.72 -22.37
N SER A 448 1.94 20.98 -21.78
CA SER A 448 1.10 19.93 -21.20
C SER A 448 0.47 19.01 -22.25
N THR A 449 0.07 19.54 -23.40
CA THR A 449 -0.50 18.74 -24.50
C THR A 449 0.52 17.73 -25.05
N VAL A 450 1.79 18.15 -25.19
CA VAL A 450 2.87 17.27 -25.67
C VAL A 450 3.21 16.18 -24.66
N MET A 451 3.27 16.50 -23.37
CA MET A 451 3.58 15.54 -22.31
C MET A 451 2.46 14.52 -22.09
N LEU A 452 1.20 14.95 -22.24
CA LEU A 452 0.01 14.10 -22.17
C LEU A 452 -0.06 13.12 -23.33
N ASP A 453 0.22 13.57 -24.56
CA ASP A 453 0.21 12.71 -25.73
C ASP A 453 1.32 11.64 -25.67
N VAL A 454 2.49 11.97 -25.13
CA VAL A 454 3.59 11.00 -24.95
C VAL A 454 3.26 9.96 -23.88
N LYS A 455 2.74 10.35 -22.70
CA LYS A 455 2.36 9.40 -21.64
C LYS A 455 1.18 8.50 -22.04
N ARG A 456 0.23 9.02 -22.83
CA ARG A 456 -0.90 8.23 -23.37
C ARG A 456 -0.44 7.20 -24.41
N TRP A 457 0.67 7.46 -25.10
CA TRP A 457 1.27 6.53 -26.06
C TRP A 457 2.11 5.42 -25.42
N THR A 458 2.72 5.65 -24.25
CA THR A 458 3.62 4.66 -23.61
C THR A 458 2.92 3.69 -22.64
N GLY A 459 1.59 3.78 -22.49
CA GLY A 459 0.78 2.76 -21.81
C GLY A 459 1.15 2.47 -20.35
N GLY A 460 1.80 3.40 -19.64
CA GLY A 460 2.19 3.20 -18.24
C GLY A 460 3.43 2.32 -18.01
N LEU A 461 4.19 1.95 -19.06
CA LEU A 461 5.45 1.19 -18.95
C LEU A 461 6.63 2.05 -18.45
N GLY A 462 6.40 2.92 -17.46
CA GLY A 462 7.39 3.87 -16.93
C GLY A 462 8.69 3.20 -16.49
N ALA A 463 8.61 2.03 -15.85
CA ALA A 463 9.76 1.31 -15.31
C ALA A 463 10.79 0.86 -16.36
N VAL A 464 10.39 0.59 -17.61
CA VAL A 464 11.30 0.12 -18.67
C VAL A 464 11.89 1.28 -19.49
N LEU A 465 11.27 2.47 -19.44
CA LEU A 465 11.62 3.62 -20.28
C LEU A 465 12.22 4.81 -19.51
N PHE A 466 12.40 4.70 -18.19
CA PHE A 466 13.00 5.74 -17.33
C PHE A 466 14.32 6.36 -17.87
N PRO A 467 15.29 5.59 -18.40
CA PRO A 467 16.52 6.16 -18.95
C PRO A 467 16.29 7.04 -20.19
N VAL A 468 15.22 6.75 -20.95
CA VAL A 468 14.89 7.42 -22.21
C VAL A 468 14.18 8.75 -21.95
N LEU A 469 13.25 8.79 -20.99
CA LEU A 469 12.60 10.02 -20.56
C LEU A 469 13.63 11.01 -19.97
N GLY A 470 14.59 10.52 -19.18
CA GLY A 470 15.70 11.34 -18.68
C GLY A 470 16.58 11.93 -19.80
N CYS A 471 16.79 11.20 -20.90
CA CYS A 471 17.54 11.72 -22.06
C CYS A 471 16.75 12.79 -22.83
N VAL A 472 15.43 12.61 -22.99
CA VAL A 472 14.57 13.61 -23.65
C VAL A 472 14.49 14.88 -22.82
N ASP A 473 14.36 14.76 -21.49
CA ASP A 473 14.36 15.90 -20.57
C ASP A 473 15.71 16.62 -20.54
N ALA A 474 16.84 15.90 -20.54
CA ALA A 474 18.17 16.51 -20.62
C ALA A 474 18.40 17.27 -21.94
N ILE A 475 17.93 16.71 -23.07
CA ILE A 475 17.97 17.38 -24.38
C ILE A 475 17.05 18.61 -24.39
N TRP A 476 15.90 18.53 -23.71
CA TRP A 476 14.92 19.61 -23.64
C TRP A 476 15.37 20.76 -22.75
N VAL A 477 15.99 20.48 -21.60
CA VAL A 477 16.65 21.47 -20.74
C VAL A 477 17.78 22.18 -21.51
N SER A 478 18.55 21.44 -22.31
CA SER A 478 19.58 22.02 -23.19
C SER A 478 19.01 22.88 -24.33
N LEU A 479 17.81 22.56 -24.83
CA LEU A 479 17.09 23.35 -25.85
C LEU A 479 16.58 24.70 -25.33
N ILE A 480 16.34 24.80 -24.02
CA ILE A 480 15.89 26.01 -23.34
C ILE A 480 17.08 26.95 -23.08
N SER A 481 18.27 26.42 -22.82
CA SER A 481 19.47 27.21 -22.45
C SER A 481 20.31 27.74 -23.61
N GLU A 482 20.14 27.26 -24.86
CA GLU A 482 21.03 27.64 -25.99
C GLU A 482 20.39 28.49 -27.11
N GLY A 483 21.23 29.33 -27.73
CA GLY A 483 20.86 30.27 -28.79
C GLY A 483 20.40 29.63 -30.12
N SER A 484 19.74 30.44 -30.96
CA SER A 484 18.82 30.00 -32.03
C SER A 484 19.38 29.04 -33.09
N ARG A 485 20.70 28.97 -33.31
CA ARG A 485 21.31 28.05 -34.29
C ARG A 485 21.45 26.62 -33.79
N ARG A 486 21.68 26.37 -32.49
CA ARG A 486 21.79 25.00 -31.93
C ARG A 486 20.41 24.38 -31.69
N ARG A 487 19.39 25.21 -31.46
CA ARG A 487 18.00 24.80 -31.25
C ARG A 487 17.43 23.97 -32.40
N LYS A 488 17.79 24.28 -33.66
CA LYS A 488 17.32 23.53 -34.84
C LYS A 488 17.95 22.14 -34.97
N SER A 489 19.23 22.00 -34.60
CA SER A 489 19.93 20.71 -34.62
C SER A 489 19.44 19.77 -33.52
N LEU A 490 19.19 20.30 -32.32
CA LEU A 490 18.64 19.54 -31.20
C LEU A 490 17.17 19.12 -31.44
N GLN A 491 16.37 19.97 -32.10
CA GLN A 491 15.02 19.61 -32.54
C GLN A 491 15.02 18.46 -33.56
N ASN A 492 15.93 18.49 -34.54
CA ASN A 492 16.09 17.40 -35.50
C ASN A 492 16.53 16.10 -34.82
N LEU A 493 17.42 16.16 -33.82
CA LEU A 493 17.87 15.00 -33.05
C LEU A 493 16.72 14.38 -32.25
N ALA A 494 15.93 15.21 -31.55
CA ALA A 494 14.75 14.75 -30.81
C ALA A 494 13.72 14.08 -31.74
N GLN A 495 13.49 14.65 -32.93
CA GLN A 495 12.62 14.04 -33.95
C GLN A 495 13.15 12.69 -34.45
N ILE A 496 14.46 12.55 -34.68
CA ILE A 496 15.06 11.28 -35.10
C ILE A 496 14.90 10.21 -34.02
N ILE A 497 15.13 10.57 -32.75
CA ILE A 497 14.95 9.66 -31.61
C ILE A 497 13.50 9.19 -31.53
N LEU A 498 12.53 10.13 -31.56
CA LEU A 498 11.10 9.80 -31.58
C LEU A 498 10.72 8.89 -32.75
N HIS A 499 11.25 9.15 -33.95
CA HIS A 499 10.93 8.37 -35.14
C HIS A 499 11.56 6.97 -35.15
N PHE A 500 12.72 6.81 -34.51
CA PHE A 500 13.40 5.53 -34.32
C PHE A 500 12.63 4.65 -33.31
N TYR A 501 12.17 5.22 -32.20
CA TYR A 501 11.39 4.48 -31.19
C TYR A 501 9.97 4.13 -31.65
N ALA A 502 9.32 4.99 -32.43
CA ALA A 502 8.04 4.66 -33.07
C ALA A 502 8.17 3.41 -33.96
N ARG A 503 9.33 3.20 -34.59
CA ARG A 503 9.59 1.99 -35.40
C ARG A 503 9.90 0.75 -34.56
N ILE A 504 10.59 0.89 -33.43
CA ILE A 504 10.84 -0.23 -32.50
C ILE A 504 9.52 -0.69 -31.86
N SER A 505 8.67 0.25 -31.45
CA SER A 505 7.37 -0.06 -30.81
C SER A 505 6.32 -0.61 -31.77
N LEU A 506 6.52 -0.46 -33.09
CA LEU A 506 5.71 -1.10 -34.14
C LEU A 506 6.26 -2.49 -34.53
N ALA A 507 7.48 -2.82 -34.12
CA ALA A 507 8.15 -4.08 -34.44
C ALA A 507 8.12 -5.09 -33.27
N LEU A 508 7.95 -4.59 -32.05
CA LEU A 508 7.51 -5.34 -30.87
C LEU A 508 5.98 -5.38 -30.84
#